data_AF-A0A6L4A1U1-F1
#
_entry.id   AF-A0A6L4A1U1-F1
#
_cell.length_a   1.000
_cell.length_b   1.000
_cell.length_c   1.000
_cell.angle_alpha   90.00
_cell.angle_beta   90.00
_cell.angle_gamma   90.00
#
_symmetry.space_group_name_H-M   'P 1'
#
loop_
_entity.id
_entity.type
_entity.pdbx_description
1 polymer ?
#
loop_
_entity_poly.entity_id
_entity_poly.type
_entity_poly.pdbx_seq_one_letter_code
_entity_poly.pdbx_strand_id
1 'polypeptide(L)'
;FWLLLIVVGREYADAAPSDAAYFASLGTILKDGSDSIGQITPIVFTIGAMMFYIMLYRTNLVPRWLSGWGIIGDIPYFAVPILALFGVFEANSSSATLMQMPLALQEMALAVWLIVKGFNPSAITAAAEA
;
A
#
# COMPACT_ATOMS: atom_id res chain seq x y z
N PHE A 1 -9.90 13.35 -0.39
CA PHE A 1 -9.98 14.09 -1.66
C PHE A 1 -10.99 13.49 -2.63
N TRP A 2 -11.09 12.16 -2.75
CA TRP A 2 -12.11 11.48 -3.57
C TRP A 2 -13.56 11.91 -3.34
N LEU A 3 -13.95 12.25 -2.11
CA LEU A 3 -15.30 12.76 -1.81
C LEU A 3 -15.59 14.12 -2.47
N LEU A 4 -14.57 14.92 -2.81
CA LEU A 4 -14.76 16.18 -3.54
C LEU A 4 -15.19 15.95 -4.99
N LEU A 5 -14.86 14.80 -5.58
CA LEU A 5 -15.37 14.43 -6.91
C LEU A 5 -16.90 14.26 -6.90
N ILE A 6 -17.50 13.91 -5.77
CA ILE A 6 -18.97 13.85 -5.63
C ILE A 6 -19.56 15.26 -5.74
N VAL A 7 -18.91 16.25 -5.12
CA VAL A 7 -19.35 17.66 -5.20
C VAL A 7 -19.21 18.16 -6.63
N VAL A 8 -18.03 17.98 -7.26
CA VAL A 8 -17.81 18.41 -8.66
C VAL A 8 -18.71 17.66 -9.64
N GLY A 9 -18.98 16.38 -9.41
CA GLY A 9 -19.89 15.60 -10.24
C GLY A 9 -21.35 16.08 -10.17
N ARG A 10 -21.80 16.55 -9.00
CA ARG A 10 -23.13 17.16 -8.83
C ARG A 10 -23.21 18.48 -9.59
N GLU A 11 -22.24 19.37 -9.38
CA GLU A 11 -22.19 20.65 -10.08
C GLU A 11 -22.10 20.48 -11.61
N TYR A 12 -21.34 19.48 -12.09
CA TYR A 12 -21.29 19.13 -13.50
C TYR A 12 -22.65 18.69 -14.07
N ALA A 13 -23.41 17.90 -13.31
CA ALA A 13 -24.72 17.41 -13.75
C ALA A 13 -25.79 18.51 -13.82
N ASP A 14 -25.68 19.52 -12.96
CA ASP A 14 -26.61 20.66 -12.90
C ASP A 14 -26.15 21.85 -13.79
N ALA A 15 -24.94 21.78 -14.38
CA ALA A 15 -24.33 22.85 -15.15
C ALA A 15 -24.98 23.09 -16.52
N ALA A 16 -25.03 24.36 -16.94
CA ALA A 16 -25.36 24.72 -18.32
C ALA A 16 -24.27 24.19 -19.29
N PRO A 17 -24.59 23.95 -20.58
CA PRO A 17 -23.60 23.47 -21.55
C PRO A 17 -22.35 24.34 -21.70
N SER A 18 -22.45 25.65 -21.43
CA SER A 18 -21.32 26.59 -21.43
C SER A 18 -20.32 26.33 -20.30
N ASP A 19 -20.79 25.76 -19.18
CA ASP A 19 -20.02 25.64 -17.93
C ASP A 19 -19.54 24.20 -17.69
N ALA A 20 -20.08 23.23 -18.43
CA ALA A 20 -19.73 21.81 -18.33
C ALA A 20 -18.22 21.55 -18.49
N ALA A 21 -17.55 22.29 -19.38
CA ALA A 21 -16.11 22.16 -19.60
C ALA A 21 -15.29 22.53 -18.36
N TYR A 22 -15.73 23.55 -17.59
CA TYR A 22 -15.05 23.99 -16.38
C TYR A 22 -15.07 22.90 -15.29
N PHE A 23 -16.24 22.33 -15.01
CA PHE A 23 -16.37 21.26 -14.02
C PHE A 23 -15.68 19.96 -14.47
N ALA A 24 -15.66 19.66 -15.77
CA ALA A 24 -14.89 18.54 -16.31
C ALA A 24 -13.38 18.71 -16.05
N SER A 25 -12.81 19.88 -16.35
CA SER A 25 -11.40 20.17 -16.06
C SER A 25 -11.08 20.12 -14.56
N LEU A 26 -11.96 20.66 -13.71
CA LEU A 26 -11.81 20.54 -12.26
C LEU A 26 -11.83 19.09 -11.78
N GLY A 27 -12.72 18.27 -12.35
CA GLY A 27 -12.80 16.83 -12.07
C GLY A 27 -11.50 16.11 -12.38
N THR A 28 -10.91 16.38 -13.55
CA THR A 28 -9.61 15.82 -13.96
C THR A 28 -8.50 16.23 -12.98
N ILE A 29 -8.37 17.52 -12.66
CA ILE A 29 -7.34 18.02 -11.73
C ILE A 29 -7.50 17.39 -10.34
N LEU A 30 -8.74 17.29 -9.83
CA LEU A 30 -9.01 16.68 -8.53
C LEU A 30 -8.68 15.19 -8.51
N LYS A 31 -8.99 14.46 -9.59
CA LYS A 31 -8.64 13.05 -9.72
C LYS A 31 -7.12 12.88 -9.74
N ASP A 32 -6.42 13.58 -10.61
CA ASP A 32 -4.97 13.44 -10.78
C ASP A 32 -4.21 13.90 -9.52
N GLY A 33 -4.69 14.96 -8.86
CA GLY A 33 -4.19 15.40 -7.56
C GLY A 33 -4.45 14.36 -6.47
N SER A 34 -5.61 13.71 -6.48
CA SER A 34 -5.93 12.63 -5.53
C SER A 34 -5.07 11.39 -5.76
N ASP A 35 -4.82 11.01 -7.02
CA ASP A 35 -3.94 9.91 -7.41
C ASP A 35 -2.50 10.18 -6.93
N SER A 36 -2.03 11.42 -7.07
CA SER A 36 -0.71 11.87 -6.63
C SER A 36 -0.56 11.84 -5.11
N ILE A 37 -1.51 12.43 -4.36
CA ILE A 37 -1.51 12.42 -2.89
C ILE A 37 -1.68 11.00 -2.36
N GLY A 38 -2.42 10.15 -3.09
CA GLY A 38 -2.64 8.75 -2.76
C GLY A 38 -1.35 7.96 -2.57
N GLN A 39 -0.26 8.34 -3.24
CA GLN A 39 1.05 7.68 -3.15
C GLN A 39 1.71 7.78 -1.77
N ILE A 40 1.27 8.69 -0.91
CA ILE A 40 1.76 8.78 0.47
C ILE A 40 1.39 7.51 1.26
N THR A 41 0.22 6.94 1.00
CA THR A 41 -0.28 5.75 1.72
C THR A 41 0.63 4.53 1.54
N PRO A 42 0.95 4.07 0.32
CA PRO A 42 1.86 2.94 0.12
C PRO A 42 3.27 3.22 0.65
N ILE A 43 3.76 4.46 0.65
CA ILE A 43 5.07 4.81 1.27
C ILE A 43 5.03 4.52 2.78
N VAL A 44 4.01 5.03 3.48
CA VAL A 44 3.89 4.82 4.92
C VAL A 44 3.67 3.35 5.24
N PHE A 45 2.83 2.66 4.46
CA PHE A 45 2.55 1.24 4.61
C PHE A 45 3.82 0.39 4.48
N THR A 46 4.59 0.56 3.40
CA THR A 46 5.79 -0.23 3.12
C THR A 46 6.90 0.03 4.15
N ILE A 47 7.08 1.27 4.61
CA ILE A 47 7.99 1.55 5.74
C ILE A 47 7.55 0.78 7.00
N GLY A 48 6.25 0.81 7.33
CA GLY A 48 5.70 0.05 8.44
C GLY A 48 5.87 -1.46 8.28
N ALA A 49 5.62 -1.99 7.09
CA ALA A 49 5.79 -3.40 6.74
C ALA A 49 7.25 -3.82 6.86
N MET A 50 8.19 -3.04 6.34
CA MET A 50 9.63 -3.27 6.49
C MET A 50 10.04 -3.33 7.96
N MET A 51 9.61 -2.36 8.78
CA MET A 51 9.87 -2.37 10.22
C MET A 51 9.30 -3.62 10.90
N PHE A 52 8.05 -3.98 10.56
CA PHE A 52 7.38 -5.17 11.07
C PHE A 52 8.14 -6.46 10.73
N TYR A 53 8.52 -6.66 9.47
CA TYR A 53 9.26 -7.86 9.06
C TYR A 53 10.68 -7.91 9.62
N ILE A 54 11.37 -6.77 9.74
CA ILE A 54 12.67 -6.69 10.43
C ILE A 54 12.52 -7.11 11.89
N MET A 55 11.49 -6.64 12.60
CA MET A 55 11.24 -7.05 13.98
C MET A 55 10.94 -8.55 14.09
N LEU A 56 10.08 -9.09 13.23
CA LEU A 56 9.81 -10.53 13.19
C LEU A 56 11.07 -11.35 12.89
N TYR A 57 11.93 -10.85 12.00
CA TYR A 57 13.20 -11.51 11.65
C TYR A 57 14.21 -11.48 12.80
N ARG A 58 14.27 -10.39 13.58
CA ARG A 58 15.17 -10.27 14.74
C ARG A 58 14.70 -11.07 15.95
N THR A 59 13.39 -11.07 16.21
CA THR A 59 12.80 -11.72 17.39
C THR A 59 12.59 -13.21 17.21
N ASN A 60 12.62 -13.72 15.97
CA ASN A 60 12.31 -15.13 15.65
C ASN A 60 10.91 -15.58 16.15
N LEU A 61 9.96 -14.64 16.25
CA LEU A 61 8.56 -14.91 16.60
C LEU A 61 7.88 -15.81 15.57
N VAL A 62 8.29 -15.71 14.30
CA VAL A 62 7.90 -16.61 13.21
C VAL A 62 9.17 -17.12 12.50
N PRO A 63 9.10 -18.17 11.66
CA PRO A 63 10.27 -18.67 10.95
C PRO A 63 10.98 -17.58 10.14
N ARG A 64 12.31 -17.56 10.21
CA ARG A 64 13.13 -16.53 9.55
C ARG A 64 12.91 -16.43 8.05
N TRP A 65 12.61 -17.56 7.39
CA TRP A 65 12.32 -17.58 5.95
C TRP A 65 11.04 -16.81 5.61
N LEU A 66 10.05 -16.82 6.49
CA LEU A 66 8.77 -16.14 6.29
C LEU A 66 8.91 -14.63 6.47
N SER A 67 9.66 -14.19 7.49
CA SER A 67 10.00 -12.78 7.66
C SER A 67 10.92 -12.28 6.54
N GLY A 68 11.89 -13.10 6.12
CA GLY A 68 12.79 -12.78 5.00
C GLY A 68 12.04 -12.63 3.68
N TRP A 69 11.05 -13.49 3.42
CA TRP A 69 10.15 -13.30 2.28
C TRP A 69 9.39 -11.98 2.37
N GLY A 70 8.89 -11.58 3.54
CA GLY A 70 8.21 -10.29 3.72
C GLY A 70 9.11 -9.10 3.39
N ILE A 71 10.37 -9.12 3.87
CA ILE A 71 11.37 -8.08 3.54
C ILE A 71 11.61 -8.01 2.03
N ILE A 72 11.80 -9.14 1.36
CA ILE A 72 12.06 -9.19 -0.09
C ILE A 72 10.82 -8.75 -0.87
N GLY A 73 9.63 -9.17 -0.45
CA GLY A 73 8.36 -8.86 -1.10
C GLY A 73 7.97 -7.39 -0.99
N ASP A 74 8.41 -6.70 0.07
CA ASP A 74 8.12 -5.28 0.30
C ASP A 74 8.94 -4.35 -0.61
N ILE A 75 10.16 -4.75 -1.02
CA ILE A 75 11.03 -3.96 -1.91
C ILE A 75 10.34 -3.50 -3.20
N PRO A 76 9.74 -4.39 -4.02
CA PRO A 76 9.06 -3.96 -5.23
C PRO A 76 7.83 -3.10 -4.94
N TYR A 77 7.13 -3.31 -3.82
CA TYR A 77 6.01 -2.45 -3.44
C TYR A 77 6.49 -1.05 -3.03
N PHE A 78 7.56 -0.92 -2.25
CA PHE A 78 8.14 0.37 -1.88
C PHE A 78 8.55 1.19 -3.11
N ALA A 79 9.00 0.53 -4.19
CA ALA A 79 9.36 1.19 -5.44
C ALA A 79 8.15 1.78 -6.19
N VAL A 80 6.94 1.22 -6.04
CA VAL A 80 5.73 1.64 -6.76
C VAL A 80 5.43 3.13 -6.63
N PRO A 81 5.24 3.69 -5.42
CA PRO A 81 4.90 5.10 -5.28
C PRO A 81 6.02 6.03 -5.77
N ILE A 82 7.28 5.61 -5.64
CA ILE A 82 8.42 6.41 -6.14
C ILE A 82 8.37 6.48 -7.66
N LEU A 83 8.21 5.34 -8.33
CA LEU A 83 8.15 5.25 -9.79
C LEU A 83 6.91 5.96 -10.35
N ALA A 84 5.78 5.89 -9.64
CA ALA A 84 4.56 6.62 -9.98
C ALA A 84 4.74 8.14 -9.91
N LEU A 85 5.45 8.66 -8.90
CA LEU A 85 5.75 10.09 -8.78
C LEU A 85 6.63 10.63 -9.93
N PHE A 86 7.48 9.78 -10.51
CA PHE A 86 8.28 10.12 -11.70
C PHE A 86 7.56 9.82 -13.03
N GLY A 87 6.30 9.38 -12.99
CA GLY A 87 5.51 9.09 -14.18
C GLY A 87 5.97 7.86 -14.98
N VAL A 88 6.73 6.94 -14.34
CA VAL A 88 7.22 5.73 -15.01
C VAL A 88 6.09 4.75 -15.33
N PHE A 89 5.08 4.69 -14.46
CA PHE A 89 3.80 4.01 -14.72
C PHE A 89 2.69 4.61 -13.86
N GLU A 90 1.45 4.44 -14.29
CA GLU A 90 0.29 4.86 -13.50
C GLU A 90 0.22 4.09 -12.19
N ALA A 91 -0.01 4.78 -11.08
CA ALA A 91 -0.04 4.16 -9.75
C ALA A 91 -1.07 3.04 -9.61
N ASN A 92 -2.19 3.13 -10.35
CA ASN A 92 -3.28 2.15 -10.33
C ASN A 92 -3.21 1.16 -11.51
N SER A 93 -2.03 0.99 -12.11
CA SER A 93 -1.83 0.09 -13.25
C SER A 93 -1.74 -1.39 -12.83
N SER A 94 -1.96 -2.28 -13.80
CA SER A 94 -1.71 -3.72 -13.63
C SER A 94 -0.24 -4.00 -13.28
N SER A 95 0.71 -3.22 -13.81
CA SER A 95 2.13 -3.31 -13.44
C SER A 95 2.38 -2.97 -11.98
N ALA A 96 1.79 -1.88 -11.47
CA ALA A 96 1.88 -1.53 -10.05
C ALA A 96 1.29 -2.63 -9.16
N THR A 97 0.17 -3.23 -9.59
CA THR A 97 -0.47 -4.35 -8.90
C THR A 97 0.44 -5.58 -8.87
N LEU A 98 1.09 -5.93 -9.98
CA LEU A 98 2.03 -7.05 -10.05
C LEU A 98 3.24 -6.87 -9.12
N MET A 99 3.72 -5.64 -8.95
CA MET A 99 4.82 -5.34 -8.02
C MET A 99 4.42 -5.50 -6.54
N GLN A 100 3.13 -5.40 -6.22
CA GLN A 100 2.59 -5.60 -4.87
C GLN A 100 2.33 -7.07 -4.53
N MET A 101 2.10 -7.91 -5.55
CA MET A 101 1.74 -9.32 -5.38
C MET A 101 2.70 -10.13 -4.49
N PRO A 102 4.05 -9.97 -4.57
CA PRO A 102 4.95 -10.71 -3.72
C PRO A 102 4.69 -10.50 -2.23
N LEU A 103 4.40 -9.26 -1.81
CA LEU A 103 4.06 -8.95 -0.43
C LEU A 103 2.65 -9.44 -0.07
N ALA A 104 1.67 -9.21 -0.95
CA ALA A 104 0.30 -9.64 -0.71
C ALA A 104 0.19 -11.15 -0.46
N LEU A 105 0.89 -11.96 -1.25
CA LEU A 105 0.95 -13.42 -1.06
C LEU A 105 1.67 -13.79 0.24
N GLN A 106 2.71 -13.04 0.59
CA GLN A 106 3.44 -13.26 1.83
C GLN A 106 2.58 -12.97 3.06
N GLU A 107 1.79 -11.90 3.04
CA GLU A 107 0.88 -11.57 4.14
C GLU A 107 -0.18 -12.66 4.34
N MET A 108 -0.69 -13.24 3.25
CA MET A 108 -1.62 -14.37 3.34
C MET A 108 -0.94 -15.61 3.94
N ALA A 109 0.31 -15.89 3.55
CA ALA A 109 1.08 -16.99 4.13
C ALA A 109 1.38 -16.77 5.61
N LEU A 110 1.71 -15.53 6.01
CA LEU A 110 1.89 -15.14 7.40
C LEU A 110 0.60 -15.30 8.21
N ALA A 111 -0.53 -14.85 7.67
CA ALA A 111 -1.82 -14.99 8.33
C ALA A 111 -2.15 -16.47 8.58
N VAL A 112 -2.02 -17.32 7.56
CA VAL A 112 -2.22 -18.77 7.69
C VAL A 112 -1.25 -19.38 8.72
N TRP A 113 0.02 -18.98 8.71
CA TRP A 113 0.99 -19.41 9.70
C TRP A 113 0.55 -19.06 11.13
N LEU A 114 0.14 -17.81 11.36
CA LEU A 114 -0.27 -17.35 12.68
C LEU A 114 -1.56 -18.02 13.17
N ILE A 115 -2.50 -18.33 12.27
CA ILE A 115 -3.73 -19.05 12.60
C ILE A 115 -3.44 -20.50 12.99
N VAL A 116 -2.56 -21.19 12.23
CA VAL A 116 -2.34 -22.64 12.39
C VAL A 116 -1.27 -22.95 13.45
N LYS A 117 -0.19 -22.17 13.49
CA LYS A 117 0.99 -22.43 14.32
C LYS A 117 1.19 -21.38 15.42
N GLY A 118 0.83 -20.12 15.17
CA GLY A 118 1.08 -19.02 16.09
C GLY A 118 2.56 -18.65 16.20
N PHE A 119 2.91 -17.96 17.29
CA PHE A 119 4.26 -17.50 17.58
C PHE A 119 5.14 -18.55 18.24
N ASN A 120 6.46 -18.42 18.07
CA ASN A 120 7.46 -19.27 18.70
C ASN A 120 7.50 -19.07 20.23
N PRO A 121 7.14 -20.09 21.05
CA PRO A 121 7.10 -19.95 22.51
C PRO A 121 8.46 -19.68 23.15
N SER A 122 9.53 -20.25 22.60
CA SER A 122 10.89 -20.02 23.10
C SER A 122 11.33 -18.56 22.89
N ALA A 123 10.94 -17.96 21.77
CA ALA A 123 11.21 -16.55 21.50
C ALA A 123 10.43 -15.63 22.46
N ILE A 124 9.18 -15.99 22.81
CA ILE A 124 8.38 -15.24 23.79
C ILE A 124 9.01 -15.31 25.18
N THR A 125 9.47 -16.50 25.59
CA THR A 125 10.10 -16.70 26.90
C THR A 125 11.38 -15.87 27.01
N ALA A 126 12.22 -15.91 25.98
CA ALA A 126 13.45 -15.11 25.93
C ALA A 126 13.19 -13.59 26.00
N ALA A 127 12.07 -13.12 25.45
CA ALA A 127 11.68 -11.70 25.52
C ALA A 127 11.14 -11.29 26.91
N ALA A 128 10.61 -12.23 27.70
CA ALA A 128 10.15 -11.96 29.06
C ALA A 128 11.29 -11.89 30.09
N GLU A 129 12.44 -12.47 29.76
CA GLU A 129 13.63 -12.52 30.62
C GLU A 129 14.63 -11.38 30.37
N ALA A 130 14.44 -10.62 29.28
CA ALA A 130 15.30 -9.51 28.85
C ALA A 130 14.82 -8.15 29.40
#